data_AF-A0A0S3S7M7-F1
#
_entry.id   AF-A0A0S3S7M7-F1
#
_cell.length_a   1.000
_cell.length_b   1.000
_cell.length_c   1.000
_cell.angle_alpha   90.00
_cell.angle_beta   90.00
_cell.angle_gamma   90.00
#
_symmetry.space_group_name_H-M   'P 1'
#
loop_
_entity.id
_entity.type
_entity.pdbx_description
1 polymer ?
#
loop_
_entity_poly.entity_id
_entity_poly.type
_entity_poly.pdbx_seq_one_letter_code
_entity_poly.pdbx_strand_id
1 'polypeptide(L)'
;MGQKINPLGFRLGTTQSHDSIWFAQPTKYSENIQEDKKIRDWIKNYIQKNRRISSGVEGIGEIKIQKRIDLIQVIIYMGFP
;
A
#
# COMPACT_ATOMS: atom_id res chain seq x y z
N MET A 1 -4.18 1.47 -33.47
CA MET A 1 -3.38 1.07 -32.29
C MET A 1 -4.30 1.03 -31.08
N GLY A 2 -4.34 -0.07 -30.33
CA GLY A 2 -5.28 -0.26 -29.22
C GLY A 2 -4.65 0.03 -27.86
N GLN A 3 -5.40 0.66 -26.96
CA GLN A 3 -5.00 0.86 -25.57
C GLN A 3 -5.17 -0.46 -24.80
N LYS A 4 -4.14 -0.85 -24.00
CA LYS A 4 -4.19 -2.04 -23.15
C LYS A 4 -4.58 -1.66 -21.73
N ILE A 5 -5.36 -2.52 -21.07
CA ILE A 5 -5.75 -2.37 -19.67
C ILE A 5 -4.59 -2.72 -18.73
N ASN A 6 -4.54 -2.10 -17.55
CA ASN A 6 -3.61 -2.49 -16.50
C ASN A 6 -3.96 -3.92 -15.99
N PRO A 7 -3.04 -4.90 -16.10
CA PRO A 7 -3.31 -6.28 -15.70
C PRO A 7 -3.61 -6.45 -14.21
N LEU A 8 -3.09 -5.57 -13.34
CA LEU A 8 -3.37 -5.63 -11.89
C LEU A 8 -4.85 -5.33 -11.61
N GLY A 9 -5.38 -4.29 -12.24
CA GLY A 9 -6.80 -3.96 -12.14
C GLY A 9 -7.68 -5.01 -12.82
N PHE A 10 -7.24 -5.54 -13.96
CA PHE A 10 -7.99 -6.57 -14.69
C PHE A 10 -8.16 -7.89 -13.92
N ARG A 11 -7.21 -8.23 -13.04
CA ARG A 11 -7.22 -9.48 -12.25
C ARG A 11 -7.67 -9.29 -10.80
N LEU A 12 -8.07 -8.07 -10.42
CA LEU A 12 -8.50 -7.74 -9.07
C LEU A 12 -9.77 -8.54 -8.71
N GLY A 13 -9.74 -9.28 -7.60
CA GLY A 13 -10.86 -10.10 -7.14
C GLY A 13 -10.89 -11.54 -7.69
N THR A 14 -10.00 -11.90 -8.62
CA THR A 14 -9.83 -13.29 -9.09
C THR A 14 -8.48 -13.85 -8.66
N THR A 15 -7.40 -13.40 -9.29
CA THR A 15 -6.02 -13.84 -8.97
C THR A 15 -5.29 -12.85 -8.06
N GLN A 16 -5.61 -11.55 -8.15
CA GLN A 16 -4.96 -10.50 -7.37
C GLN A 16 -5.89 -10.02 -6.23
N SER A 17 -5.35 -9.97 -5.01
CA SER A 17 -6.02 -9.38 -3.83
C SER A 17 -5.76 -7.88 -3.72
N HIS A 18 -6.61 -7.18 -2.96
CA HIS A 18 -6.40 -5.77 -2.62
C HIS A 18 -5.24 -5.58 -1.62
N ASP A 19 -4.50 -4.48 -1.76
CA ASP A 19 -3.42 -4.12 -0.84
C ASP A 19 -3.91 -3.49 0.47
N SER A 20 -5.10 -2.88 0.46
CA SER A 20 -5.79 -2.38 1.64
C SER A 20 -7.02 -3.25 1.91
N ILE A 21 -7.05 -3.92 3.06
CA ILE A 21 -8.12 -4.83 3.47
C ILE A 21 -8.80 -4.26 4.71
N TRP A 22 -9.87 -3.51 4.50
CA TRP A 22 -10.69 -2.96 5.56
C TRP A 22 -12.07 -2.58 5.00
N PHE A 23 -13.02 -2.32 5.89
CA PHE A 23 -14.35 -1.87 5.54
C PHE A 23 -14.70 -0.61 6.33
N ALA A 24 -15.38 0.34 5.69
CA ALA A 24 -15.92 1.53 6.35
C ALA A 24 -17.27 1.91 5.74
N GLN A 25 -18.09 2.60 6.53
CA GLN A 25 -19.31 3.22 6.02
C GLN A 25 -18.97 4.25 4.93
N PRO A 26 -19.83 4.44 3.91
CA PRO A 26 -19.55 5.34 2.78
C PRO A 26 -19.17 6.76 3.21
N THR A 27 -19.78 7.27 4.28
CA THR A 27 -19.48 8.60 4.85
C THR A 27 -18.05 8.74 5.34
N LYS A 28 -17.46 7.67 5.89
CA LYS A 28 -16.09 7.64 6.44
C LYS A 28 -15.07 7.02 5.47
N TYR A 29 -15.52 6.50 4.33
CA TYR A 29 -14.64 5.80 3.38
C TYR A 29 -13.59 6.71 2.77
N SER A 30 -13.99 7.95 2.41
CA SER A 30 -13.08 8.96 1.85
C SER A 30 -11.96 9.33 2.83
N GLU A 31 -12.32 9.56 4.10
CA GLU A 31 -11.35 9.88 5.17
C GLU A 31 -10.35 8.74 5.36
N ASN A 32 -10.83 7.50 5.41
CA ASN A 32 -9.99 6.31 5.56
C ASN A 32 -8.99 6.12 4.41
N ILE A 33 -9.37 6.45 3.17
CA ILE A 33 -8.45 6.42 2.02
C ILE A 33 -7.36 7.48 2.17
N GLN A 34 -7.72 8.68 2.62
CA GLN A 34 -6.73 9.75 2.83
C GLN A 34 -5.73 9.38 3.93
N GLU A 35 -6.18 8.73 5.00
CA GLU A 35 -5.30 8.17 6.02
C GLU A 35 -4.35 7.12 5.45
N ASP A 36 -4.85 6.15 4.68
CA ASP A 36 -4.03 5.12 4.05
C ASP A 36 -2.94 5.73 3.17
N LYS A 37 -3.28 6.76 2.39
CA LYS A 37 -2.31 7.50 1.56
C LYS A 37 -1.24 8.17 2.43
N LYS A 38 -1.64 8.87 3.50
CA LYS A 38 -0.70 9.52 4.44
C LYS A 38 0.25 8.51 5.08
N ILE A 39 -0.25 7.35 5.48
CA ILE A 39 0.57 6.26 6.07
C ILE A 39 1.59 5.76 5.04
N ARG A 40 1.15 5.47 3.80
CA ARG A 40 2.03 5.00 2.72
C ARG A 40 3.11 6.02 2.37
N ASP A 41 2.74 7.29 2.24
CA ASP A 41 3.68 8.37 1.92
C ASP A 41 4.68 8.58 3.07
N TRP A 42 4.21 8.54 4.32
CA TRP A 42 5.08 8.65 5.50
C TRP A 42 6.10 7.51 5.58
N ILE A 43 5.68 6.26 5.35
CA ILE A 43 6.58 5.09 5.35
C ILE A 43 7.67 5.24 4.28
N LYS A 44 7.28 5.63 3.06
CA LYS A 44 8.23 5.85 1.96
C LYS A 44 9.24 6.95 2.31
N ASN A 45 8.77 8.11 2.79
CA ASN A 45 9.62 9.23 3.18
C ASN A 45 10.54 8.86 4.35
N TYR A 46 10.04 8.13 5.34
CA TYR A 46 10.82 7.67 6.48
C TYR A 46 11.97 6.75 6.04
N ILE A 47 11.68 5.78 5.16
CA ILE A 47 12.69 4.86 4.65
C ILE A 47 13.73 5.60 3.81
N GLN A 48 13.30 6.51 2.92
CA GLN A 48 14.20 7.31 2.10
C GLN A 48 15.13 8.19 2.94
N LYS A 49 14.64 8.76 4.04
CA LYS A 49 15.42 9.66 4.91
C LYS A 49 16.40 8.90 5.81
N ASN A 50 15.98 7.78 6.39
CA ASN A 50 16.79 7.06 7.38
C ASN A 50 17.76 6.06 6.75
N ARG A 51 17.40 5.48 5.60
CA ARG A 51 18.29 4.58 4.86
C ARG A 51 19.15 5.44 3.94
N ARG A 52 20.41 5.68 4.31
CA ARG A 52 21.43 6.16 3.37
C ARG A 52 21.70 5.04 2.37
N ILE A 53 20.86 4.91 1.36
CA ILE A 53 20.98 3.84 0.37
C ILE A 53 22.23 4.14 -0.47
N SER A 54 23.35 3.50 -0.14
CA SER A 54 24.59 3.54 -0.92
C SER A 54 24.49 2.77 -2.25
N SER A 55 23.42 2.01 -2.45
CA SER A 55 23.18 1.21 -3.66
C SER A 55 21.68 1.21 -3.97
N GLY A 56 21.27 1.97 -4.99
CA GLY A 56 19.89 2.42 -5.34
C GLY A 56 18.75 1.40 -5.43
N VAL A 57 18.60 0.52 -4.45
CA VAL A 57 17.52 -0.46 -4.32
C VAL A 57 16.66 -0.04 -3.14
N GLU A 58 15.58 0.69 -3.43
CA GLU A 58 14.48 0.86 -2.48
C GLU A 58 13.84 -0.53 -2.29
N GLY A 59 14.31 -1.26 -1.27
CA GLY A 59 13.93 -2.66 -1.02
C GLY A 59 12.49 -2.87 -0.53
N ILE A 60 11.57 -1.94 -0.78
CA ILE A 60 10.15 -2.06 -0.44
C ILE A 60 9.45 -2.72 -1.63
N GLY A 61 8.90 -3.93 -1.43
CA GLY A 61 8.08 -4.61 -2.43
C GLY A 61 6.63 -4.14 -2.40
N GLU A 62 5.94 -4.41 -1.29
CA GLU A 62 4.51 -4.11 -1.14
C GLU A 62 4.21 -3.63 0.29
N ILE A 63 3.19 -2.79 0.44
CA ILE A 63 2.67 -2.38 1.76
C ILE A 63 1.20 -2.80 1.82
N LYS A 64 0.89 -3.74 2.73
CA LYS A 64 -0.48 -4.17 3.00
C LYS A 64 -1.01 -3.53 4.27
N ILE A 65 -2.18 -2.92 4.19
CA ILE A 65 -2.83 -2.27 5.32
C ILE A 65 -4.09 -3.06 5.66
N GLN A 66 -4.22 -3.48 6.91
CA GLN A 66 -5.41 -4.13 7.43
C GLN A 66 -5.95 -3.33 8.59
N LYS A 67 -7.19 -2.84 8.50
CA LYS A 67 -7.83 -2.12 9.63
C LYS A 67 -8.85 -3.05 10.29
N ARG A 68 -8.68 -3.24 11.60
CA ARG A 68 -9.67 -3.78 12.52
C ARG A 68 -10.20 -2.64 13.38
N ILE A 69 -11.19 -2.91 14.23
CA ILE A 69 -11.85 -1.89 15.06
C ILE A 69 -10.83 -1.14 15.93
N ASP A 70 -9.95 -1.88 16.61
CA ASP A 70 -9.01 -1.31 17.58
C ASP A 70 -7.56 -1.24 17.07
N LEU A 71 -7.27 -1.90 15.95
CA LEU A 71 -5.90 -2.09 15.47
C LEU A 71 -5.78 -1.86 13.97
N ILE A 72 -4.83 -1.02 13.59
CA ILE A 72 -4.36 -0.88 12.21
C ILE A 72 -3.06 -1.67 12.09
N GLN A 73 -3.11 -2.77 11.34
CA GLN A 73 -1.96 -3.60 11.05
C GLN A 73 -1.37 -3.19 9.70
N VAL A 74 -0.10 -2.78 9.72
CA VAL A 74 0.66 -2.45 8.51
C VAL A 74 1.74 -3.51 8.31
N ILE A 75 1.68 -4.21 7.19
CA ILE A 75 2.63 -5.26 6.81
C ILE A 75 3.46 -4.72 5.66
N ILE A 76 4.77 -4.57 5.88
CA ILE A 76 5.71 -4.10 4.87
C ILE A 76 6.48 -5.31 4.36
N TYR A 77 6.33 -5.61 3.08
CA TYR A 77 7.12 -6.62 2.40
C TYR A 77 8.38 -5.98 1.88
N MET A 78 9.53 -6.47 2.35
CA MET A 78 10.84 -5.97 1.95
C MET A 78 11.70 -7.10 1.41
N GLY A 79 12.45 -6.81 0.34
CA GLY A 79 13.42 -7.77 -0.22
C GLY A 79 14.67 -7.91 0.64
N PHE A 80 15.09 -6.80 1.27
CA PHE A 80 16.23 -6.75 2.20
C PHE A 80 15.81 -5.95 3.44
N PRO A 81 15.46 -6.63 4.54
CA PRO A 81 15.06 -6.01 5.80
C PRO A 81 16.08 -4.98 6.29
#